data_AF-A0A7Y6XMW6-F1
#
_entry.id   AF-A0A7Y6XMW6-F1
#
_cell.length_a   1.000
_cell.length_b   1.000
_cell.length_c   1.000
_cell.angle_alpha   90.00
_cell.angle_beta   90.00
_cell.angle_gamma   90.00
#
_symmetry.space_group_name_H-M   'P 1'
#
loop_
_entity.id
_entity.type
_entity.pdbx_description
1 polymer ?
#
loop_
_entity_poly.entity_id
_entity_poly.type
_entity_poly.pdbx_seq_one_letter_code
_entity_poly.pdbx_strand_id
1 'polypeptide(L)'
;MSDQIPHIDPPKWSTRLLRHFLRGQYLEEIQGDLEEVYHDLLNQYSKSKASRLYHLEVLKLIRPSLMRKFSGSQKLNLFGMFKHNLLISFRGFKRYKTTFLINLLGLSTGLAAALLIFLWVDDEKSVDTFHEKDDQLYWVMSNFSINDDVNTW
;
A
#
# COMPACT_ATOMS: atom_id res chain seq x y z
N MET A 1 -39.01 -44.41 28.07
CA MET A 1 -39.40 -43.60 26.90
C MET A 1 -38.29 -42.59 26.68
N SER A 2 -37.42 -42.80 25.68
CA SER A 2 -36.35 -41.87 25.33
C SER A 2 -36.92 -40.88 24.32
N ASP A 3 -37.29 -39.68 24.77
CA ASP A 3 -37.71 -38.60 23.88
C ASP A 3 -36.56 -38.30 22.90
N GLN A 4 -36.75 -38.64 21.63
CA GLN A 4 -35.86 -38.21 20.56
C GLN A 4 -36.14 -36.74 20.29
N ILE A 5 -35.38 -35.89 20.99
CA ILE A 5 -35.32 -34.46 20.72
C ILE A 5 -34.92 -34.29 19.24
N PRO A 6 -35.64 -33.48 18.45
CA PRO A 6 -35.27 -33.22 17.07
C PRO A 6 -33.83 -32.69 17.04
N HIS A 7 -32.98 -33.28 16.21
CA HIS A 7 -31.60 -32.84 16.00
C HIS A 7 -31.62 -31.44 15.35
N ILE A 8 -31.78 -30.40 16.16
CA ILE A 8 -31.77 -29.02 15.71
C ILE A 8 -30.31 -28.63 15.53
N ASP A 9 -29.91 -28.50 14.27
CA ASP A 9 -28.54 -28.12 13.94
C ASP A 9 -28.14 -26.80 14.61
N PRO A 10 -26.90 -26.70 15.11
CA PRO A 10 -26.38 -25.48 15.68
C PRO A 10 -26.30 -24.36 14.62
N PRO A 11 -26.22 -23.09 15.06
CA PRO A 11 -26.11 -21.95 14.15
C PRO A 11 -24.91 -22.07 13.18
N LYS A 12 -25.21 -22.14 11.87
CA LYS A 12 -24.23 -22.43 10.80
C LYS A 12 -23.12 -21.40 10.64
N TRP A 13 -23.31 -20.16 11.08
CA TRP A 13 -22.29 -19.12 10.96
C TRP A 13 -21.12 -19.36 11.92
N SER A 14 -21.42 -19.69 13.17
CA SER A 14 -20.43 -19.95 14.22
C SER A 14 -19.58 -21.19 13.93
N THR A 15 -20.18 -22.27 13.43
CA THR A 15 -19.45 -23.48 13.05
C THR A 15 -18.50 -23.25 11.88
N ARG A 16 -18.91 -22.44 10.90
CA ARG A 16 -18.03 -22.01 9.79
C ARG A 16 -16.87 -21.14 10.27
N LEU A 17 -17.15 -20.20 11.18
CA LEU A 17 -16.13 -19.33 11.76
C LEU A 17 -15.10 -20.14 12.55
N LEU A 18 -15.55 -21.04 13.42
CA LEU A 18 -14.69 -21.97 14.17
C LEU A 18 -13.80 -22.79 13.23
N ARG A 19 -14.38 -23.36 12.17
CA ARG A 19 -13.63 -24.18 11.20
C ARG A 19 -12.50 -23.43 10.51
N HIS A 20 -12.72 -22.16 10.19
CA HIS A 20 -11.69 -21.35 9.55
C HIS A 20 -10.58 -20.95 10.54
N PHE A 21 -10.96 -20.70 11.78
CA PHE A 21 -10.10 -20.06 12.76
C PHE A 21 -9.28 -21.04 13.61
N LEU A 22 -9.85 -22.20 13.94
CA LEU A 22 -9.19 -23.24 14.71
C LEU A 22 -8.27 -24.13 13.86
N ARG A 23 -7.26 -24.70 14.53
CA ARG A 23 -6.43 -25.76 13.95
C ARG A 23 -7.23 -27.04 13.84
N GLY A 24 -6.99 -27.81 12.77
CA GLY A 24 -7.76 -29.04 12.48
C GLY A 24 -7.77 -30.05 13.63
N GLN A 25 -6.70 -30.14 14.42
CA GLN A 25 -6.57 -31.09 15.53
C GLN A 25 -7.51 -30.84 16.72
N TYR A 26 -7.99 -29.61 16.92
CA TYR A 26 -8.91 -29.26 18.01
C TYR A 26 -10.33 -29.02 17.51
N LEU A 27 -10.55 -29.09 16.20
CA LEU A 27 -11.81 -28.70 15.59
C LEU A 27 -12.92 -29.68 15.93
N GLU A 28 -12.63 -30.98 15.84
CA GLU A 28 -13.62 -32.04 16.05
C GLU A 28 -14.07 -32.10 17.51
N GLU A 29 -13.12 -32.08 18.45
CA GLU A 29 -13.38 -32.07 19.90
C GLU A 29 -14.16 -30.82 20.32
N ILE A 30 -13.69 -29.62 19.95
CA ILE A 30 -14.36 -28.36 20.34
C ILE A 30 -15.72 -28.21 19.66
N GLN A 31 -15.89 -28.70 18.43
CA GLN A 31 -17.19 -28.68 17.77
C GLN A 31 -18.17 -29.61 18.47
N GLY A 32 -17.74 -30.83 18.85
CA GLY A 32 -18.56 -31.79 19.58
C GLY A 32 -19.02 -31.26 20.94
N ASP A 33 -18.09 -30.75 21.76
CA ASP A 33 -18.42 -30.16 23.08
C ASP A 33 -19.44 -29.02 22.95
N LEU A 34 -19.27 -28.18 21.93
CA LEU A 34 -20.13 -27.02 21.72
C LEU A 34 -21.53 -27.43 21.22
N GLU A 35 -21.62 -28.49 20.42
CA GLU A 35 -22.88 -29.11 20.00
C GLU A 35 -23.65 -29.68 21.20
N GLU A 36 -22.96 -30.38 22.10
CA GLU A 36 -23.55 -30.89 23.35
C GLU A 36 -24.10 -29.74 24.21
N VAL A 37 -23.30 -28.70 24.45
CA VAL A 37 -23.74 -27.50 25.18
C VAL A 37 -24.95 -26.83 24.54
N TYR A 38 -25.03 -26.81 23.20
CA TYR A 38 -26.19 -26.23 22.50
C TYR A 38 -27.46 -27.04 22.74
N HIS A 39 -27.37 -28.37 22.69
CA HIS A 39 -28.51 -29.25 22.96
C HIS A 39 -29.01 -29.13 24.41
N ASP A 40 -28.10 -29.03 25.38
CA ASP A 40 -28.46 -28.76 26.77
C ASP A 40 -29.15 -27.41 26.96
N LEU A 41 -28.68 -26.38 26.24
CA LEU A 41 -29.30 -25.06 26.25
C LEU A 41 -30.70 -25.04 25.61
N LEU A 42 -30.95 -25.88 24.60
CA LEU A 42 -32.27 -26.03 24.00
C LEU A 42 -33.27 -26.73 24.93
N ASN A 43 -32.78 -27.62 25.81
CA ASN A 43 -33.61 -28.27 26.82
C ASN A 43 -34.04 -27.32 27.94
N GLN A 44 -33.24 -26.32 28.26
CA GLN A 44 -33.51 -25.37 29.36
C GLN A 44 -34.10 -24.03 28.89
N TYR A 45 -33.84 -23.60 27.65
CA TYR A 45 -34.20 -22.27 27.16
C TYR A 45 -34.82 -22.28 25.76
N SER A 46 -35.46 -21.17 25.39
CA SER A 46 -35.96 -20.98 24.03
C SER A 46 -34.83 -20.90 22.99
N LYS A 47 -35.12 -21.34 21.76
CA LYS A 47 -34.17 -21.42 20.63
C LYS A 47 -33.33 -20.14 20.43
N SER A 48 -33.96 -18.97 20.54
CA SER A 48 -33.28 -17.68 20.36
C SER A 48 -32.26 -17.38 21.46
N LYS A 49 -32.55 -17.77 22.71
CA LYS A 49 -31.62 -17.59 23.83
C LYS A 49 -30.46 -18.58 23.76
N ALA A 50 -30.76 -19.84 23.43
CA ALA A 50 -29.74 -20.88 23.21
C ALA A 50 -28.76 -20.47 22.10
N SER A 51 -29.27 -19.93 20.98
CA SER A 51 -28.42 -19.47 19.87
C SER A 51 -27.48 -18.32 20.27
N ARG A 52 -27.96 -17.36 21.07
CA ARG A 52 -27.13 -16.25 21.56
C ARG A 52 -26.02 -16.73 22.50
N LEU A 53 -26.36 -17.63 23.43
CA LEU A 53 -25.39 -18.20 24.36
C LEU A 53 -24.33 -19.02 23.63
N TYR A 54 -24.74 -19.83 22.65
CA TYR A 54 -23.82 -20.56 21.78
C TYR A 54 -22.80 -19.63 21.09
N HIS A 55 -23.27 -18.52 20.50
CA HIS A 55 -22.37 -17.54 19.88
C HIS A 55 -21.38 -16.91 20.89
N LEU A 56 -21.80 -16.69 22.14
CA LEU A 56 -20.91 -16.18 23.17
C LEU A 56 -19.84 -17.20 23.57
N GLU A 57 -20.18 -18.49 23.68
CA GLU A 57 -19.21 -19.55 23.95
C GLU A 57 -18.20 -19.70 22.81
N VAL A 58 -18.68 -19.68 21.55
CA VAL A 58 -17.82 -19.64 20.35
C VAL A 58 -16.84 -18.47 20.42
N LEU A 59 -17.32 -17.27 20.78
CA LEU A 59 -16.49 -16.07 20.83
C LEU A 59 -15.44 -16.14 21.94
N LYS A 60 -15.76 -16.74 23.10
CA LYS A 60 -14.81 -16.97 24.20
C LYS A 60 -13.68 -17.93 23.84
N LEU A 61 -13.92 -18.85 22.89
CA LEU A 61 -12.94 -19.81 22.37
C LEU A 61 -11.94 -19.19 21.38
N ILE A 62 -12.20 -17.97 20.89
CA ILE A 62 -11.30 -17.19 20.02
C ILE A 62 -10.12 -16.65 20.84
N ARG A 63 -9.30 -17.54 21.39
CA ARG A 63 -8.06 -17.20 22.11
C ARG A 63 -6.84 -17.42 21.21
N PRO A 64 -5.81 -16.55 21.24
CA PRO A 64 -4.63 -16.64 20.39
C PRO A 64 -3.91 -18.00 20.40
N SER A 65 -4.03 -18.77 21.49
CA SER A 65 -3.46 -20.11 21.64
C SER A 65 -4.08 -21.16 20.72
N LEU A 66 -5.39 -21.09 20.46
CA LEU A 66 -6.13 -22.04 19.62
C LEU A 66 -6.11 -21.62 18.14
N MET A 67 -5.76 -20.37 17.86
CA MET A 67 -5.67 -19.85 16.50
C MET A 67 -4.57 -20.57 15.72
N ARG A 68 -4.80 -20.74 14.41
CA ARG A 68 -3.72 -21.03 13.47
C ARG A 68 -2.67 -19.94 13.63
N LYS A 69 -1.41 -20.32 13.87
CA LYS A 69 -0.32 -19.35 13.93
C LYS A 69 -0.32 -18.58 12.62
N PHE A 70 -0.66 -17.30 12.66
CA PHE A 70 -0.39 -16.36 11.57
C PHE A 70 1.13 -16.10 11.54
N SER A 71 1.90 -17.16 11.26
CA SER A 71 3.35 -17.12 11.26
C SER A 71 3.80 -16.58 9.92
N GLY A 72 3.64 -15.27 9.75
CA GLY A 72 4.18 -14.49 8.64
C GLY A 72 5.56 -13.90 8.93
N SER A 73 6.32 -14.42 9.89
CA SER A 73 7.67 -13.91 10.20
C SER A 73 8.70 -14.47 9.21
N GLN A 74 8.56 -14.10 7.93
CA GLN A 74 9.65 -14.23 6.96
C GLN A 74 10.77 -13.28 7.42
N LYS A 75 11.91 -13.81 7.86
CA LYS A 75 13.12 -12.99 8.08
C LYS A 75 13.47 -12.35 6.74
N LEU A 76 13.25 -11.04 6.61
CA LEU A 76 13.53 -10.30 5.39
C LEU A 76 15.04 -10.25 5.15
N ASN A 77 15.55 -11.10 4.27
CA ASN A 77 16.91 -10.99 3.75
C ASN A 77 16.94 -9.92 2.66
N LEU A 78 16.85 -8.65 3.08
CA LEU A 78 16.82 -7.48 2.18
C LEU A 78 18.00 -7.50 1.21
N PHE A 79 19.20 -7.79 1.71
CA PHE A 79 20.41 -7.88 0.90
C PHE A 79 20.36 -9.03 -0.12
N GLY A 80 19.86 -10.20 0.29
CA GLY A 80 19.71 -11.36 -0.59
C GLY A 80 18.68 -11.12 -1.70
N MET A 81 17.53 -10.52 -1.35
CA MET A 81 16.49 -10.15 -2.32
C MET A 81 16.97 -9.07 -3.28
N PHE A 82 17.67 -8.04 -2.79
CA PHE A 82 18.21 -6.99 -3.64
C PHE A 82 19.24 -7.53 -4.65
N LYS A 83 20.19 -8.35 -4.18
CA LYS A 83 21.17 -9.02 -5.05
C LYS A 83 20.48 -9.89 -6.10
N HIS A 84 19.45 -10.64 -5.71
CA HIS A 84 18.70 -11.49 -6.61
C HIS A 84 17.95 -10.69 -7.69
N ASN A 85 17.25 -9.63 -7.30
CA ASN A 85 16.54 -8.76 -8.23
C ASN A 85 17.51 -8.07 -9.21
N LEU A 86 18.64 -7.53 -8.73
CA LEU A 86 19.67 -6.97 -9.60
C LEU A 86 20.23 -7.99 -10.60
N LEU A 87 20.48 -9.22 -10.15
CA LEU A 87 20.96 -10.30 -11.02
C LEU A 87 19.95 -10.63 -12.13
N ILE A 88 18.65 -10.70 -11.78
CA ILE A 88 17.58 -10.96 -12.75
C ILE A 88 17.47 -9.82 -13.75
N SER A 89 17.42 -8.58 -13.28
CA SER A 89 17.35 -7.39 -14.14
C SER A 89 18.53 -7.33 -15.11
N PHE A 90 19.76 -7.59 -14.63
CA PHE A 90 20.95 -7.59 -15.49
C PHE A 90 20.92 -8.69 -16.55
N ARG A 91 20.45 -9.90 -16.20
CA ARG A 91 20.25 -10.99 -17.19
C ARG A 91 19.17 -10.62 -18.22
N GLY A 92 18.12 -9.93 -17.79
CA GLY A 92 17.08 -9.39 -18.67
C GLY A 92 17.64 -8.36 -19.67
N PHE A 93 18.42 -7.40 -19.19
CA PHE A 93 19.06 -6.38 -20.04
C PHE A 93 20.04 -7.01 -21.04
N LYS A 94 20.80 -8.04 -20.63
CA LYS A 94 21.69 -8.78 -21.54
C LYS A 94 20.93 -9.53 -22.64
N ARG A 95 19.69 -9.96 -22.40
CA ARG A 95 18.85 -10.65 -23.39
C ARG A 95 18.21 -9.69 -24.38
N TYR A 96 17.76 -8.52 -23.94
CA TYR A 96 17.05 -7.53 -24.75
C TYR A 96 17.87 -6.25 -24.97
N LYS A 97 19.11 -6.40 -25.46
CA LYS A 97 20.10 -5.31 -25.55
C LYS A 97 19.65 -4.14 -26.43
N THR A 98 19.04 -4.41 -27.59
CA THR A 98 18.66 -3.36 -28.55
C THR A 98 17.59 -2.44 -27.99
N THR A 99 16.50 -3.00 -27.45
CA THR A 99 15.43 -2.22 -26.83
C THR A 99 15.94 -1.48 -25.60
N PHE A 100 16.79 -2.11 -24.79
CA PHE A 100 17.42 -1.46 -23.66
C PHE A 100 18.28 -0.27 -24.09
N LEU A 101 19.10 -0.41 -25.15
CA LEU A 101 19.93 0.67 -25.68
C LEU A 101 19.10 1.83 -26.22
N ILE A 102 18.06 1.56 -27.01
CA ILE A 102 17.19 2.60 -27.54
C ILE A 102 16.52 3.38 -26.40
N ASN A 103 15.97 2.68 -25.41
CA ASN A 103 15.32 3.30 -24.26
C ASN A 103 16.32 4.12 -23.42
N LEU A 104 17.51 3.58 -23.20
CA LEU A 104 18.56 4.26 -22.44
C LEU A 104 19.04 5.52 -23.16
N LEU A 105 19.30 5.44 -24.46
CA LEU A 105 19.74 6.59 -25.25
C LEU A 105 18.66 7.66 -25.34
N GLY A 106 17.41 7.28 -25.62
CA GLY A 106 16.29 8.23 -25.68
C GLY A 106 16.09 8.97 -24.36
N LEU A 107 16.07 8.23 -23.24
CA LEU A 107 15.93 8.81 -21.91
C LEU A 107 17.12 9.67 -21.51
N SER A 108 18.35 9.21 -21.79
CA SER A 108 19.57 9.96 -21.45
C SER A 108 19.69 11.25 -22.29
N THR A 109 19.33 11.19 -23.57
CA THR A 109 19.38 12.34 -24.47
C THR A 109 18.31 13.36 -24.11
N GLY A 110 17.08 12.91 -23.80
CA GLY A 110 16.01 13.80 -23.31
C GLY A 110 16.38 14.48 -22.00
N LEU A 111 16.96 13.74 -21.05
CA LEU A 111 17.45 14.30 -19.79
C LEU A 111 18.58 15.30 -20.02
N ALA A 112 19.55 14.97 -20.87
CA ALA A 112 20.66 15.87 -21.22
C ALA A 112 20.15 17.15 -21.88
N ALA A 113 19.22 17.06 -22.83
CA ALA A 113 18.62 18.22 -23.48
C ALA A 113 17.86 19.10 -22.47
N ALA A 114 17.07 18.50 -21.57
CA ALA A 114 16.38 19.23 -20.52
C ALA A 114 17.35 19.94 -19.56
N LEU A 115 18.44 19.26 -19.17
CA LEU A 115 19.49 19.84 -18.33
C LEU A 115 20.24 20.97 -19.02
N LEU A 116 20.51 20.85 -20.32
CA LEU A 116 21.16 21.92 -21.11
C LEU A 116 20.27 23.15 -21.22
N ILE A 117 18.96 22.97 -21.48
CA ILE A 117 18.00 24.07 -21.50
C ILE A 117 17.90 24.70 -20.10
N PHE A 118 17.83 23.89 -19.05
CA PHE A 118 17.81 24.38 -17.68
C PHE A 118 19.04 25.23 -17.37
N LEU A 119 20.24 24.73 -17.71
CA LEU A 119 21.49 25.45 -17.50
C LEU A 119 21.53 26.76 -18.31
N TRP A 120 21.04 26.74 -19.55
CA TRP A 120 20.97 27.95 -20.38
C TRP A 120 19.99 28.99 -19.81
N VAL A 121 18.83 28.56 -19.33
CA VAL A 121 17.87 29.47 -18.67
C VAL A 121 18.42 30.02 -17.36
N ASP A 122 19.14 29.19 -16.60
CA ASP A 122 19.80 29.60 -15.36
C ASP A 122 20.89 30.64 -15.64
N ASP A 123 21.70 30.41 -16.69
CA ASP A 123 22.71 31.35 -17.17
C ASP A 123 22.07 32.68 -17.63
N GLU A 124 21.04 32.64 -18.48
CA GLU A 124 20.34 33.84 -18.96
C GLU A 124 19.72 34.65 -17.80
N LYS A 125 19.10 33.97 -16.83
CA LYS A 125 18.60 34.64 -15.62
C LYS A 125 19.71 35.25 -14.77
N SER A 126 20.89 34.63 -14.75
CA SER A 126 22.03 35.13 -13.99
C SER A 126 22.68 36.36 -14.63
N VAL A 127 22.59 36.51 -15.96
CA VAL A 127 23.19 37.62 -16.72
C VAL A 127 22.59 38.98 -16.32
N ASP A 128 21.29 39.05 -16.01
CA ASP A 128 20.64 40.28 -15.51
C ASP A 128 20.87 40.53 -14.01
N THR A 129 21.53 39.62 -13.27
CA THR A 129 21.74 39.77 -11.81
C THR A 129 23.16 40.20 -11.42
N PHE A 130 24.00 40.64 -12.36
CA PHE A 130 25.38 41.08 -12.06
C PHE A 130 25.45 42.43 -11.33
N HIS A 131 24.36 43.20 -11.28
CA HIS A 131 24.31 44.48 -10.58
C HIS A 131 23.50 44.34 -9.27
N GLU A 132 24.15 44.60 -8.14
CA GLU A 132 23.57 44.53 -6.78
C GLU A 132 22.37 45.50 -6.55
N LYS A 133 22.07 46.37 -7.54
CA LYS A 133 20.97 47.36 -7.52
C LYS A 133 20.19 47.38 -8.83
N ASP A 134 19.86 46.21 -9.38
CA ASP A 134 19.09 46.09 -10.63
C ASP A 134 17.73 46.82 -10.57
N ASP A 135 17.06 46.78 -9.41
CA ASP A 135 15.83 47.55 -9.10
C ASP A 135 15.97 49.09 -9.22
N GLN A 136 17.18 49.62 -9.38
CA GLN A 136 17.47 51.07 -9.43
C GLN A 136 18.06 51.53 -10.78
N LEU A 137 18.15 50.65 -11.78
CA LEU A 137 18.58 51.01 -13.12
C LEU A 137 17.42 51.67 -13.88
N TYR A 138 17.39 53.01 -13.85
CA TYR A 138 16.48 53.82 -14.65
C TYR A 138 17.20 54.34 -15.91
N TRP A 139 16.54 54.22 -17.07
CA TRP A 139 17.00 54.86 -18.30
C TRP A 139 16.72 56.36 -18.22
N VAL A 140 17.77 57.17 -18.12
CA VAL A 140 17.65 58.64 -18.17
C VAL A 140 17.59 59.05 -19.65
N MET A 141 16.37 59.19 -20.15
CA MET A 141 16.10 59.62 -21.52
C MET A 141 16.11 61.16 -21.57
N SER A 142 17.02 61.75 -22.35
CA SER A 142 17.19 63.20 -22.40
C SER A 142 16.39 63.78 -23.55
N ASN A 143 15.43 64.66 -23.24
CA ASN A 143 14.64 65.35 -24.26
C ASN A 143 15.32 66.67 -24.61
N PHE A 144 15.75 66.80 -25.86
CA PHE A 144 16.29 68.05 -26.38
C PHE A 144 15.31 68.64 -27.39
N SER A 145 14.88 69.87 -27.15
CA SER A 145 14.04 70.63 -28.09
C SER A 145 14.94 71.36 -29.08
N ILE A 146 14.94 70.90 -30.32
CA ILE A 146 15.58 71.59 -31.45
C ILE A 146 14.48 71.93 -32.45
N ASN A 147 14.30 73.22 -32.73
CA ASN A 147 13.31 73.74 -33.68
C ASN A 147 11.86 73.31 -33.39
N ASP A 148 11.39 73.50 -32.14
CA ASP A 148 10.03 73.14 -31.66
C ASP A 148 9.63 71.66 -31.76
N ASP A 149 10.50 70.78 -32.27
CA ASP A 149 10.33 69.34 -32.23
C ASP A 149 11.10 68.72 -31.05
N VAL A 150 10.38 67.98 -30.22
CA VAL A 150 10.97 67.25 -29.09
C VAL A 150 11.50 65.92 -29.61
N ASN A 151 12.82 65.77 -29.59
CA ASN A 151 13.49 64.50 -29.89
C ASN A 151 14.01 63.88 -28.60
N THR A 152 13.79 62.56 -28.49
CA THR A 152 14.07 61.78 -27.28
C THR A 152 15.21 60.80 -27.59
N TRP A 153 16.35 60.94 -26.90
CA TRP A 153 17.52 60.05 -27.01
C TRP A 153 17.89 59.45 -25.66
#